data_AF-A0A959YRP2-F1
#
_entry.id   AF-A0A959YRP2-F1
#
_cell.length_a   1.000
_cell.length_b   1.000
_cell.length_c   1.000
_cell.angle_alpha   90.00
_cell.angle_beta   90.00
_cell.angle_gamma   90.00
#
_symmetry.space_group_name_H-M   'P 1'
#
loop_
_entity.id
_entity.type
_entity.pdbx_description
1 polymer ?
#
loop_
_entity_poly.entity_id
_entity_poly.type
_entity_poly.pdbx_seq_one_letter_code
_entity_poly.pdbx_strand_id
1 'polypeptide(L)'
;MSNNEDKLKKIIAHAKEYGFVFQSSELYDGLAAAYDYGQYGVELKNNIKNYWWKSMVQYHENIVGLDAAIFMHPTTWKASGHVDAFNDPMIDNKDSKKRYRADVLVEDHIAKIEAKNEKDIEKARKRFGDAFDEAQFVATNQRIIERNAEIEGIKNRLYKAMEDDRLDDIKKLIEDLGIVCPISGSRNWTDVRQFNLMFSTEMGST
;
A
#
# COMPACT_ATOMS: atom_id res chain seq x y z
N MET A 1 7.21 -13.69 -12.66
CA MET A 1 6.06 -13.16 -11.88
C MET A 1 5.03 -14.20 -11.40
N SER A 2 4.70 -15.29 -12.11
CA SER A 2 3.67 -16.25 -11.63
C SER A 2 3.99 -16.97 -10.30
N ASN A 3 5.28 -17.12 -9.94
CA ASN A 3 5.67 -17.96 -8.80
C ASN A 3 5.46 -17.31 -7.42
N ASN A 4 5.40 -15.98 -7.30
CA ASN A 4 5.27 -15.33 -5.99
C ASN A 4 3.82 -15.20 -5.53
N GLU A 5 2.89 -14.86 -6.43
CA GLU A 5 1.46 -14.87 -6.12
C GLU A 5 0.99 -16.28 -5.75
N ASP A 6 1.48 -17.30 -6.47
CA ASP A 6 1.12 -18.69 -6.19
C ASP A 6 1.72 -19.17 -4.86
N LYS A 7 2.92 -18.73 -4.49
CA LYS A 7 3.50 -18.98 -3.16
C LYS A 7 2.68 -18.29 -2.07
N LEU A 8 2.30 -17.03 -2.26
CA LEU A 8 1.50 -16.30 -1.29
C LEU A 8 0.13 -16.98 -1.07
N LYS A 9 -0.55 -17.40 -2.14
CA LYS A 9 -1.79 -18.19 -2.05
C LYS A 9 -1.60 -19.47 -1.23
N LYS A 10 -0.50 -20.20 -1.45
CA LYS A 10 -0.17 -21.40 -0.67
C LYS A 10 0.07 -21.09 0.80
N ILE A 11 0.76 -19.99 1.11
CA ILE A 11 0.98 -19.55 2.50
C ILE A 11 -0.34 -19.18 3.17
N ILE A 12 -1.21 -18.43 2.49
CA ILE A 12 -2.54 -18.07 3.00
C ILE A 12 -3.38 -19.32 3.27
N ALA A 13 -3.39 -20.27 2.32
CA ALA A 13 -4.10 -21.54 2.49
C ALA A 13 -3.58 -22.32 3.71
N HIS A 14 -2.25 -22.44 3.86
CA HIS A 14 -1.64 -23.09 5.01
C HIS A 14 -1.95 -22.36 6.33
N ALA A 15 -1.84 -21.04 6.36
CA ALA A 15 -2.13 -20.24 7.54
C ALA A 15 -3.59 -20.43 8.00
N LYS A 16 -4.53 -20.52 7.05
CA LYS A 16 -5.93 -20.80 7.36
C LYS A 16 -6.15 -22.24 7.81
N GLU A 17 -5.63 -23.22 7.08
CA GLU A 17 -5.83 -24.66 7.34
C GLU A 17 -5.27 -25.08 8.71
N TYR A 18 -4.12 -24.54 9.10
CA TYR A 18 -3.45 -24.92 10.35
C TYR A 18 -3.79 -24.01 11.54
N GLY A 19 -4.68 -23.03 11.38
CA GLY A 19 -5.14 -22.20 12.51
C GLY A 19 -4.15 -21.12 12.95
N PHE A 20 -3.54 -20.43 11.98
CA PHE A 20 -2.79 -19.20 12.22
C PHE A 20 -3.69 -17.97 12.14
N VAL A 21 -4.34 -17.73 11.01
CA VAL A 21 -5.12 -16.50 10.76
C VAL A 21 -6.39 -16.82 9.97
N PHE A 22 -7.50 -16.22 10.38
CA PHE A 22 -8.82 -16.34 9.76
C PHE A 22 -9.38 -14.95 9.41
N GLN A 23 -10.26 -14.88 8.41
CA GLN A 23 -11.00 -13.64 8.15
C GLN A 23 -11.92 -13.38 9.34
N SER A 24 -11.89 -12.17 9.90
CA SER A 24 -12.79 -11.83 11.01
C SER A 24 -14.23 -11.95 10.54
N SER A 25 -15.08 -12.55 11.38
CA SER A 25 -16.51 -12.72 11.09
C SER A 25 -16.78 -13.47 9.78
N GLU A 26 -15.94 -14.46 9.43
CA GLU A 26 -16.03 -15.23 8.17
C GLU A 26 -17.42 -15.82 7.90
N LEU A 27 -18.15 -16.24 8.94
CA LEU A 27 -19.53 -16.75 8.82
C LEU A 27 -20.55 -15.70 8.36
N TYR A 28 -20.21 -14.42 8.43
CA TYR A 28 -21.04 -13.27 8.07
C TYR A 28 -20.41 -12.49 6.91
N ASP A 29 -19.93 -13.20 5.88
CA ASP A 29 -19.23 -12.68 4.70
C ASP A 29 -17.86 -12.02 4.94
N GLY A 30 -17.41 -11.98 6.21
CA GLY A 30 -16.12 -11.44 6.60
C GLY A 30 -16.10 -9.91 6.67
N LEU A 31 -15.30 -9.38 7.59
CA LEU A 31 -15.04 -7.95 7.67
C LEU A 31 -13.71 -7.63 6.98
N ALA A 32 -13.75 -6.89 5.88
CA ALA A 32 -12.56 -6.53 5.12
C ALA A 32 -11.48 -5.88 6.03
N ALA A 33 -10.22 -6.28 5.81
CA ALA A 33 -9.05 -5.84 6.59
C ALA A 33 -9.05 -6.20 8.09
N ALA A 34 -10.02 -6.98 8.59
CA ALA A 34 -10.04 -7.50 9.95
C ALA A 34 -9.80 -9.01 9.96
N TYR A 35 -8.98 -9.49 10.91
CA TYR A 35 -8.55 -10.88 10.99
C TYR A 35 -8.46 -11.37 12.43
N ASP A 36 -8.82 -12.65 12.63
CA ASP A 36 -8.73 -13.34 13.90
C ASP A 36 -7.53 -14.29 13.91
N TYR A 37 -6.81 -14.33 15.04
CA TYR A 37 -5.68 -15.25 15.22
C TYR A 37 -6.16 -16.57 15.83
N GLY A 38 -5.87 -17.69 15.15
CA GLY A 38 -6.15 -19.04 15.66
C GLY A 38 -5.13 -19.51 16.71
N GLN A 39 -5.21 -20.78 17.09
CA GLN A 39 -4.38 -21.36 18.16
C GLN A 39 -2.87 -21.24 17.91
N TYR A 40 -2.38 -21.46 16.69
CA TYR A 40 -0.95 -21.30 16.40
C TYR A 40 -0.59 -19.85 16.11
N GLY A 41 -1.55 -19.07 15.59
CA GLY A 41 -1.36 -17.65 15.34
C GLY A 41 -1.16 -16.84 16.61
N VAL A 42 -1.96 -17.12 17.65
CA VAL A 42 -1.84 -16.41 18.93
C VAL A 42 -0.53 -16.74 19.63
N GLU A 43 -0.10 -18.01 19.61
CA GLU A 43 1.20 -18.43 20.17
C GLU A 43 2.37 -17.79 19.42
N LEU A 44 2.34 -17.81 18.07
CA LEU A 44 3.36 -17.15 17.26
C LEU A 44 3.43 -15.64 17.54
N LYS A 45 2.26 -14.97 17.57
CA LYS A 45 2.16 -13.53 17.86
C LYS A 45 2.71 -13.20 19.24
N ASN A 46 2.37 -14.00 20.26
CA ASN A 46 2.86 -13.79 21.62
C ASN A 46 4.36 -14.03 21.73
N ASN A 47 4.90 -15.06 21.06
CA ASN A 47 6.34 -15.32 21.02
C ASN A 47 7.12 -14.16 20.39
N ILE A 48 6.63 -13.61 19.28
CA ILE A 48 7.24 -12.44 18.62
C ILE A 48 7.17 -11.21 19.55
N LYS A 49 6.01 -10.92 20.14
CA LYS A 49 5.84 -9.81 21.09
C LYS A 49 6.79 -9.93 22.28
N ASN A 50 6.88 -11.12 22.87
CA ASN A 50 7.75 -11.40 24.01
C ASN A 50 9.23 -11.23 23.66
N TYR A 51 9.64 -11.73 22.49
CA TYR A 51 11.00 -11.54 21.99
C TYR A 51 11.33 -10.06 21.82
N TRP A 52 10.45 -9.30 21.15
CA TRP A 52 10.62 -7.88 20.92
C TRP A 52 10.65 -7.07 22.22
N TRP A 53 9.77 -7.38 23.18
CA TRP A 53 9.74 -6.71 24.47
C TRP A 53 11.03 -6.93 25.25
N LYS A 54 11.53 -8.17 25.28
CA LYS A 54 12.82 -8.47 25.90
C LYS A 54 13.94 -7.70 25.22
N SER A 55 14.02 -7.78 23.89
CA SER A 55 15.11 -7.18 23.14
C SER A 55 15.13 -5.66 23.25
N MET A 56 13.98 -4.99 23.14
CA MET A 56 13.90 -3.52 23.10
C MET A 56 13.77 -2.87 24.48
N VAL A 57 13.05 -3.49 25.41
CA VAL A 57 12.75 -2.87 26.71
C VAL A 57 13.65 -3.42 27.81
N GLN A 58 13.84 -4.75 27.89
CA GLN A 58 14.58 -5.34 29.02
C GLN A 58 16.10 -5.28 28.86
N TYR A 59 16.61 -5.27 27.63
CA TYR A 59 18.06 -5.23 27.36
C TYR A 59 18.60 -3.82 27.13
N HIS A 60 17.75 -2.80 27.13
CA HIS A 60 18.17 -1.40 27.00
C HIS A 60 17.84 -0.62 28.27
N GLU A 61 18.83 0.11 28.80
CA GLU A 61 18.67 0.88 30.05
C GLU A 61 17.75 2.09 29.89
N ASN A 62 17.57 2.60 28.66
CA ASN A 62 16.89 3.87 28.37
C ASN A 62 15.50 3.70 27.74
N ILE A 63 14.93 2.49 27.76
CA ILE A 63 13.60 2.21 27.19
C ILE A 63 12.71 1.66 28.30
N VAL A 64 11.56 2.31 28.53
CA VAL A 64 10.60 1.93 29.55
C VAL A 64 9.29 1.44 28.94
N GLY A 65 8.71 0.41 29.56
CA GLY A 65 7.40 -0.10 29.17
C GLY A 65 6.26 0.81 29.61
N LEU A 66 5.28 1.01 28.73
CA LEU A 66 4.04 1.74 29.01
C LEU A 66 2.88 1.02 28.31
N ASP A 67 1.72 0.98 28.95
CA ASP A 67 0.47 0.52 28.34
C ASP A 67 -0.57 1.65 28.45
N ALA A 68 -1.01 2.16 27.30
CA ALA A 68 -1.86 3.34 27.19
C ALA A 68 -3.23 2.96 26.62
N ALA A 69 -4.26 3.73 26.99
CA ALA A 69 -5.60 3.53 26.47
C ALA A 69 -5.67 3.80 24.95
N ILE A 70 -6.46 2.99 24.23
CA ILE A 70 -6.71 3.17 22.79
C ILE A 70 -7.53 4.44 22.52
N PHE A 71 -8.56 4.68 23.34
CA PHE A 71 -9.35 5.90 23.26
C PHE A 71 -8.60 7.07 23.91
N MET A 72 -8.40 8.12 23.14
CA MET A 72 -7.70 9.33 23.58
C MET A 72 -8.56 10.58 23.32
N HIS A 73 -8.36 11.60 24.15
CA HIS A 73 -9.05 12.87 24.01
C HIS A 73 -8.71 13.53 22.65
N PRO A 74 -9.67 14.13 21.92
CA PRO A 74 -9.43 14.67 20.57
C PRO A 74 -8.31 15.71 20.46
N THR A 75 -8.08 16.49 21.52
CA THR A 75 -7.00 17.48 21.54
C THR A 75 -5.61 16.85 21.44
N THR A 76 -5.43 15.59 21.87
CA THR A 76 -4.16 14.87 21.71
C THR A 76 -3.85 14.66 20.22
N TRP A 77 -4.83 14.23 19.44
CA TRP A 77 -4.69 14.04 18.00
C TRP A 77 -4.48 15.36 17.27
N LYS A 78 -5.18 16.43 17.69
CA LYS A 78 -4.96 17.77 17.14
C LYS A 78 -3.55 18.29 17.44
N ALA A 79 -3.09 18.19 18.68
CA ALA A 79 -1.77 18.65 19.08
C ALA A 79 -0.64 17.88 18.39
N SER A 80 -0.84 16.58 18.14
CA SER A 80 0.10 15.75 17.38
C SER A 80 0.04 15.96 15.86
N GLY A 81 -0.94 16.72 15.34
CA GLY A 81 -1.13 16.97 13.91
C GLY A 81 -1.89 15.89 13.14
N HIS A 82 -2.29 14.78 13.77
CA HIS A 82 -2.98 13.68 13.08
C HIS A 82 -4.35 14.08 12.52
N VAL A 83 -5.05 15.05 13.13
CA VAL A 83 -6.34 15.55 12.61
C VAL A 83 -6.16 16.17 11.22
N ASP A 84 -5.07 16.89 11.00
CA ASP A 84 -4.88 17.69 9.78
C ASP A 84 -3.98 16.98 8.75
N ALA A 85 -3.07 16.09 9.19
CA ALA A 85 -2.08 15.46 8.32
C ALA A 85 -2.30 13.96 8.06
N PHE A 86 -3.14 13.26 8.84
CA PHE A 86 -3.36 11.81 8.68
C PHE A 86 -4.48 11.53 7.66
N ASN A 87 -4.28 12.00 6.43
CA ASN A 87 -5.24 11.93 5.36
C ASN A 87 -4.62 11.27 4.12
N ASP A 88 -5.40 10.44 3.43
CA ASP A 88 -5.05 9.94 2.09
C ASP A 88 -5.77 10.76 1.01
N PRO A 89 -5.12 11.04 -0.15
CA PRO A 89 -5.80 11.64 -1.29
C PRO A 89 -6.71 10.60 -1.96
N MET A 90 -8.02 10.82 -1.88
CA MET A 90 -9.04 9.93 -2.42
C MET A 90 -9.71 10.51 -3.65
N ILE A 91 -10.03 9.65 -4.61
CA ILE A 91 -10.75 9.97 -5.84
C ILE A 91 -11.84 8.93 -6.11
N ASP A 92 -13.03 9.39 -6.50
CA ASP A 92 -14.17 8.53 -6.80
C ASP A 92 -14.40 8.45 -8.31
N ASN A 93 -14.78 7.28 -8.82
CA ASN A 93 -15.26 7.15 -10.19
C ASN A 93 -16.79 7.29 -10.20
N LYS A 94 -17.33 8.21 -11.01
CA LYS A 94 -18.77 8.50 -11.03
C LYS A 94 -19.62 7.35 -11.59
N ASP A 95 -19.04 6.50 -12.44
CA ASP A 95 -19.77 5.41 -13.08
C ASP A 95 -19.77 4.14 -12.23
N SER A 96 -18.62 3.75 -11.67
CA SER A 96 -18.52 2.58 -10.79
C SER A 96 -18.92 2.88 -9.33
N LYS A 97 -18.98 4.17 -8.95
CA LYS A 97 -19.17 4.66 -7.57
C LYS A 97 -18.15 4.11 -6.57
N LYS A 98 -17.01 3.65 -7.07
CA LYS A 98 -15.92 3.12 -6.23
C LYS A 98 -14.94 4.23 -5.92
N ARG A 99 -14.43 4.17 -4.70
CA ARG A 99 -13.40 5.04 -4.17
C ARG A 99 -12.04 4.40 -4.32
N TYR A 100 -11.07 5.19 -4.73
CA TYR A 100 -9.69 4.79 -4.91
C TYR A 100 -8.77 5.80 -4.23
N ARG A 101 -7.62 5.29 -3.78
CA ARG A 101 -6.48 6.11 -3.41
C ARG A 101 -5.83 6.65 -4.67
N ALA A 102 -5.74 7.97 -4.78
CA ALA A 102 -5.28 8.67 -5.98
C ALA A 102 -3.79 8.41 -6.26
N ASP A 103 -2.98 8.36 -5.20
CA ASP A 103 -1.56 7.98 -5.26
C ASP A 103 -1.38 6.53 -5.72
N VAL A 104 -2.14 5.59 -5.15
CA VAL A 104 -2.08 4.17 -5.54
C VAL A 104 -2.44 3.96 -7.01
N LEU A 105 -3.38 4.72 -7.57
CA LEU A 105 -3.69 4.65 -9.01
C LEU A 105 -2.47 5.02 -9.88
N VAL A 106 -1.69 6.01 -9.45
CA VAL A 106 -0.47 6.44 -10.15
C VAL A 106 0.66 5.42 -9.93
N GLU A 107 0.81 4.88 -8.72
CA GLU A 107 1.76 3.80 -8.41
C GLU A 107 1.48 2.53 -9.23
N ASP A 108 0.21 2.13 -9.35
CA ASP A 108 -0.21 1.00 -10.20
C ASP A 108 0.12 1.25 -11.69
N HIS A 109 0.04 2.51 -12.13
CA HIS A 109 0.45 2.88 -13.49
C HIS A 109 1.97 2.72 -13.66
N ILE A 110 2.77 3.19 -12.70
CA ILE A 110 4.23 3.01 -12.67
C ILE A 110 4.58 1.52 -12.68
N ALA A 111 3.94 0.72 -11.82
CA ALA A 111 4.18 -0.73 -11.74
C ALA A 111 3.90 -1.44 -13.08
N LYS A 112 2.92 -0.97 -13.86
CA LYS A 112 2.68 -1.49 -15.22
C LYS A 112 3.81 -1.15 -16.20
N ILE A 113 4.46 0.01 -16.06
CA ILE A 113 5.63 0.37 -16.86
C ILE A 113 6.83 -0.48 -16.44
N GLU A 114 7.08 -0.61 -15.14
CA GLU A 114 8.14 -1.46 -14.57
C GLU A 114 7.98 -2.92 -15.02
N ALA A 115 6.76 -3.45 -15.02
CA ALA A 115 6.47 -4.80 -15.51
C ALA A 115 6.76 -4.97 -17.02
N LYS A 116 6.66 -3.91 -17.84
CA LYS A 116 7.10 -3.97 -19.24
C LYS A 116 8.62 -4.02 -19.34
N ASN A 117 9.33 -3.27 -18.49
CA ASN A 117 10.79 -3.32 -18.41
C ASN A 117 11.27 -4.71 -18.00
N GLU A 118 10.68 -5.30 -16.95
CA GLU A 118 11.04 -6.65 -16.51
C GLU A 118 10.78 -7.70 -17.60
N LYS A 119 9.68 -7.58 -18.36
CA LYS A 119 9.42 -8.46 -19.51
C LYS A 119 10.46 -8.33 -20.62
N ASP A 120 10.94 -7.12 -20.89
CA ASP A 120 11.96 -6.87 -21.90
C ASP A 120 13.35 -7.37 -21.44
N ILE A 121 13.68 -7.20 -20.15
CA ILE A 121 14.87 -7.76 -19.51
C ILE A 121 14.84 -9.29 -19.57
N GLU A 122 13.72 -9.92 -19.23
CA GLU A 122 13.60 -11.38 -19.25
C GLU A 122 13.71 -11.96 -20.68
N LYS A 123 13.17 -11.26 -21.68
CA LYS A 123 13.38 -11.64 -23.10
C LYS A 123 14.84 -11.51 -23.52
N ALA A 124 15.53 -10.46 -23.07
CA ALA A 124 16.94 -10.27 -23.35
C ALA A 124 17.80 -11.33 -22.66
N ARG A 125 17.52 -11.64 -21.39
CA ARG A 125 18.14 -12.74 -20.65
C ARG A 125 18.02 -14.07 -21.38
N LYS A 126 16.83 -14.41 -21.88
CA LYS A 126 16.61 -15.62 -22.69
C LYS A 126 17.34 -15.59 -24.04
N ARG A 127 17.55 -14.41 -24.63
CA ARG A 127 18.19 -14.26 -25.95
C ARG A 127 19.72 -14.29 -25.86
N PHE A 128 20.30 -13.72 -24.81
CA PHE A 128 21.75 -13.57 -24.65
C PHE A 128 22.38 -14.61 -23.71
N GLY A 129 21.56 -15.37 -22.96
CA GLY A 129 22.03 -16.49 -22.14
C GLY A 129 23.10 -16.09 -21.15
N ASP A 130 24.21 -16.84 -21.11
CA ASP A 130 25.33 -16.63 -20.18
C ASP A 130 26.11 -15.32 -20.42
N ALA A 131 25.95 -14.69 -21.59
CA ALA A 131 26.56 -13.40 -21.91
C ALA A 131 25.68 -12.19 -21.54
N PHE A 132 24.54 -12.41 -20.89
CA PHE A 132 23.62 -11.35 -20.50
C PHE A 132 24.09 -10.62 -19.24
N ASP A 133 24.43 -9.34 -19.39
CA ASP A 133 24.59 -8.40 -18.29
C ASP A 133 23.33 -7.51 -18.18
N GLU A 134 22.59 -7.69 -17.09
CA GLU A 134 21.36 -6.96 -16.81
C GLU A 134 21.60 -5.47 -16.59
N ALA A 135 22.67 -5.11 -15.88
CA ALA A 135 22.99 -3.72 -15.59
C ALA A 135 23.38 -2.98 -16.87
N GLN A 136 24.18 -3.62 -17.73
CA GLN A 136 24.53 -3.06 -19.03
C GLN A 136 23.31 -2.93 -19.94
N PHE A 137 22.41 -3.91 -19.95
CA PHE A 137 21.20 -3.89 -20.78
C PHE A 137 20.22 -2.78 -20.36
N VAL A 138 20.00 -2.61 -19.05
CA VAL A 138 19.18 -1.51 -18.51
C VAL A 138 19.79 -0.15 -18.83
N ALA A 139 21.12 -0.02 -18.79
CA ALA A 139 21.82 1.24 -19.05
C ALA A 139 21.93 1.62 -20.54
N THR A 140 21.74 0.68 -21.46
CA THR A 140 21.97 0.89 -22.90
C THR A 140 20.69 0.78 -23.74
N ASN A 141 19.66 0.09 -23.25
CA ASN A 141 18.43 -0.07 -24.01
C ASN A 141 17.59 1.22 -23.96
N GLN A 142 17.52 1.89 -25.11
CA GLN A 142 16.79 3.15 -25.26
C GLN A 142 15.35 3.12 -24.72
N ARG A 143 14.63 2.00 -24.90
CA ARG A 143 13.25 1.88 -24.41
C ARG A 143 13.16 1.81 -22.89
N ILE A 144 14.12 1.15 -22.25
CA ILE A 144 14.17 1.04 -20.78
C ILE A 144 14.59 2.39 -20.19
N ILE A 145 15.55 3.06 -20.82
CA ILE A 145 15.99 4.41 -20.42
C ILE A 145 14.81 5.39 -20.49
N GLU A 146 14.07 5.42 -21.61
CA GLU A 146 12.90 6.29 -21.80
C GLU A 146 11.80 6.02 -20.75
N ARG A 147 11.49 4.74 -20.51
CA ARG A 147 10.48 4.36 -19.50
C ARG A 147 10.92 4.66 -18.07
N ASN A 148 12.20 4.48 -17.75
CA ASN A 148 12.72 4.85 -16.43
C ASN A 148 12.68 6.36 -16.23
N ALA A 149 13.00 7.15 -17.26
CA ALA A 149 12.86 8.60 -17.22
C ALA A 149 11.39 9.03 -17.07
N GLU A 150 10.46 8.34 -17.73
CA GLU A 150 9.01 8.53 -17.56
C GLU A 150 8.58 8.24 -16.11
N ILE A 151 8.99 7.11 -15.54
CA ILE A 151 8.68 6.72 -14.16
C ILE A 151 9.18 7.78 -13.17
N GLU A 152 10.43 8.21 -13.31
CA GLU A 152 11.01 9.25 -12.44
C GLU A 152 10.29 10.60 -12.63
N GLY A 153 9.88 10.95 -13.84
CA GLY A 153 9.06 12.14 -14.10
C GLY A 153 7.70 12.09 -13.41
N ILE A 154 7.04 10.93 -13.42
CA ILE A 154 5.76 10.71 -12.74
C ILE A 154 5.93 10.78 -11.22
N LYS A 155 6.92 10.08 -10.65
CA LYS A 155 7.21 10.09 -9.21
C LYS A 155 7.48 11.50 -8.71
N ASN A 156 8.33 12.25 -9.42
CA ASN A 156 8.64 13.63 -9.06
C ASN A 156 7.41 14.55 -9.10
N ARG A 157 6.53 14.42 -10.11
CA ARG A 157 5.26 15.17 -10.15
C ARG A 157 4.34 14.78 -8.99
N LEU A 158 4.23 13.49 -8.68
CA LEU A 158 3.37 12.98 -7.61
C LEU A 158 3.85 13.47 -6.24
N TYR A 159 5.13 13.23 -5.90
CA TYR A 159 5.68 13.62 -4.60
C TYR A 159 5.65 15.13 -4.39
N LYS A 160 5.98 15.91 -5.43
CA LYS A 160 5.85 17.38 -5.34
C LYS A 160 4.41 17.84 -5.13
N ALA A 161 3.45 17.20 -5.79
CA ALA A 161 2.03 17.53 -5.60
C ALA A 161 1.53 17.13 -4.21
N MET A 162 2.05 16.03 -3.63
CA MET A 162 1.72 15.60 -2.27
C MET A 162 2.37 16.48 -1.19
N GLU A 163 3.63 16.86 -1.36
CA GLU A 163 4.34 17.76 -0.43
C GLU A 163 3.71 19.16 -0.39
N ASP A 164 3.31 19.70 -1.55
CA ASP A 164 2.68 21.02 -1.65
C ASP A 164 1.16 21.00 -1.39
N ASP A 165 0.59 19.84 -1.06
CA ASP A 165 -0.87 19.59 -0.91
C ASP A 165 -1.72 20.08 -2.11
N ARG A 166 -1.17 19.95 -3.32
CA ARG A 166 -1.81 20.35 -4.58
C ARG A 166 -2.63 19.21 -5.19
N LEU A 167 -3.78 18.93 -4.58
CA LEU A 167 -4.69 17.85 -4.98
C LEU A 167 -5.17 17.94 -6.45
N ASP A 168 -5.33 19.16 -6.98
CA ASP A 168 -5.69 19.38 -8.39
C ASP A 168 -4.60 18.89 -9.35
N ASP A 169 -3.34 18.99 -8.95
CA ASP A 169 -2.21 18.52 -9.78
C ASP A 169 -2.12 17.00 -9.78
N ILE A 170 -2.54 16.33 -8.69
CA ILE A 170 -2.70 14.87 -8.63
C ILE A 170 -3.80 14.43 -9.61
N LYS A 171 -4.96 15.12 -9.62
CA LYS A 171 -6.03 14.82 -10.57
C LYS A 171 -5.57 14.98 -12.02
N LYS A 172 -4.92 16.10 -12.34
CA LYS A 172 -4.37 16.34 -13.68
C LYS A 172 -3.36 15.26 -14.07
N LEU A 173 -2.51 14.82 -13.15
CA LEU A 173 -1.57 13.73 -13.40
C LEU A 173 -2.30 12.43 -13.78
N ILE A 174 -3.38 12.09 -13.09
CA ILE A 174 -4.20 10.90 -13.40
C ILE A 174 -4.85 11.01 -14.79
N GLU A 175 -5.35 12.20 -15.15
CA GLU A 175 -5.95 12.48 -16.45
C GLU A 175 -4.91 12.48 -17.59
N ASP A 176 -3.75 13.10 -17.38
CA ASP A 176 -2.61 13.15 -18.31
C ASP A 176 -2.10 11.74 -18.64
N LEU A 177 -1.97 10.89 -17.62
CA LEU A 177 -1.57 9.49 -17.76
C LEU A 177 -2.68 8.60 -18.34
N GLY A 178 -3.89 9.16 -18.52
CA GLY A 178 -5.03 8.45 -19.09
C GLY A 178 -5.49 7.25 -18.27
N ILE A 179 -5.29 7.30 -16.94
CA ILE A 179 -5.61 6.19 -16.04
C ILE A 179 -7.11 5.95 -16.02
N VAL A 180 -7.50 4.71 -16.31
CA VAL A 180 -8.89 4.25 -16.34
C VAL A 180 -9.25 3.53 -15.05
N CYS A 181 -10.52 3.62 -14.66
CA CYS A 181 -11.06 2.84 -13.56
C CYS A 181 -10.90 1.34 -13.85
N PRO A 182 -10.30 0.54 -12.93
CA PRO A 182 -10.13 -0.90 -13.15
C PRO A 182 -11.43 -1.69 -13.32
N ILE A 183 -12.55 -1.15 -12.81
CA ILE A 183 -13.85 -1.83 -12.80
C ILE A 183 -14.71 -1.40 -13.99
N SER A 184 -14.90 -0.10 -14.20
CA SER A 184 -15.78 0.42 -15.26
C SER A 184 -15.04 0.70 -16.58
N GLY A 185 -13.71 0.79 -16.58
CA GLY A 185 -12.92 1.23 -17.73
C GLY A 185 -13.09 2.71 -18.08
N SER A 186 -13.92 3.45 -17.34
CA SER A 186 -14.18 4.87 -17.59
C SER A 186 -13.12 5.78 -16.94
N ARG A 187 -13.01 7.00 -17.46
CA ARG A 187 -12.15 8.08 -16.95
C ARG A 187 -12.94 9.16 -16.21
N ASN A 188 -14.17 8.86 -15.83
CA ASN A 188 -15.09 9.80 -15.22
C ASN A 188 -14.79 9.96 -13.72
N TRP A 189 -13.70 10.66 -13.43
CA TRP A 189 -13.20 10.87 -12.08
C TRP A 189 -13.82 12.12 -11.43
N THR A 190 -13.99 12.08 -10.10
CA THR A 190 -14.28 13.28 -9.29
C THR A 190 -13.00 14.07 -9.02
N ASP A 191 -13.15 15.20 -8.33
CA ASP A 191 -11.99 15.89 -7.76
C ASP A 191 -11.38 15.06 -6.62
N VAL A 192 -10.06 15.19 -6.47
CA VAL A 192 -9.30 14.54 -5.39
C VAL A 192 -9.59 15.28 -4.09
N ARG A 193 -9.84 14.53 -3.02
CA ARG A 193 -10.09 15.09 -1.69
C ARG A 193 -9.27 14.36 -0.65
N GLN A 194 -8.83 15.08 0.37
CA GLN A 194 -8.27 14.44 1.55
C GLN A 194 -9.35 13.68 2.31
N PHE A 195 -9.03 12.46 2.71
CA PHE A 195 -9.88 11.62 3.55
C PHE A 195 -9.12 11.22 4.80
N ASN A 196 -9.63 11.63 5.97
CA ASN A 196 -9.02 11.28 7.24
C ASN A 196 -9.20 9.79 7.55
N LEU A 197 -8.11 9.15 7.94
CA LEU A 197 -8.06 7.71 8.18
C LEU A 197 -8.35 7.34 9.65
N MET A 198 -8.51 8.32 10.55
CA MET A 198 -8.85 8.04 11.94
C MET A 198 -10.30 7.58 12.08
N PHE A 199 -10.50 6.54 12.90
CA PHE A 199 -11.84 6.14 13.31
C PHE A 199 -12.38 7.13 14.34
N SER A 200 -13.49 7.79 14.02
CA SER A 200 -14.24 8.59 15.00
C SER A 200 -15.21 7.72 15.78
N THR A 201 -15.43 8.07 17.04
CA THR A 201 -16.43 7.47 17.90
C THR A 201 -17.00 8.54 18.84
N GLU A 202 -18.23 8.35 19.29
CA GLU A 202 -18.89 9.20 20.26
C GLU A 202 -19.03 8.42 21.57
N MET A 203 -18.58 9.01 22.67
CA MET A 203 -18.64 8.39 24.00
C MET A 203 -19.82 8.95 24.79
N GLY A 204 -20.75 8.06 25.17
CA GLY A 204 -21.94 8.40 25.95
C GLY A 204 -23.22 8.41 25.12
N SER A 205 -24.36 8.56 25.80
CA SER A 205 -25.65 8.76 25.14
C SER A 205 -25.88 10.25 24.92
N THR A 206 -25.51 10.75 23.75
CA THR A 206 -26.01 12.02 23.21
C THR A 206 -26.73 11.75 21.91
#